data_AF-A0A3A9W643-F1
#
_entry.id   AF-A0A3A9W643-F1
#
_cell.length_a   1.000
_cell.length_b   1.000
_cell.length_c   1.000
_cell.angle_alpha   90.00
_cell.angle_beta   90.00
_cell.angle_gamma   90.00
#
_symmetry.space_group_name_H-M   'P 1'
#
loop_
_entity.id
_entity.type
_entity.pdbx_description
1 polymer ?
#
loop_
_entity_poly.entity_id
_entity_poly.type
_entity_poly.pdbx_seq_one_letter_code
_entity_poly.pdbx_strand_id
1 'polypeptide(L)'
;MRKTFYLFFCIMIYSFSWSQSTFTSGLLPRIRISSKLTNTIKWVNGIESRQLFTDNTKKNSFDYFLTDISSLASFKIGHNSSLNGGYLLRIEDNQVTHRTIQQYSFVYSYHAIRVGHRFVTDQTFSTTTLPKYRGRYRVTLEKPLNGDKINPNEFYIKLSNEYLFSYQDSKLDIELRVLPFLGYELNLKNKIEAGIDYRLSKFINSDPKNTLWFTINWFYTIQNLKNKK
;
A
#
# COMPACT_ATOMS: atom_id res chain seq x y z
N MET A 1 10.92 -38.69 -24.45
CA MET A 1 11.95 -37.76 -24.97
C MET A 1 11.41 -36.35 -25.25
N ARG A 2 10.23 -36.18 -25.87
CA ARG A 2 9.68 -34.84 -26.17
C ARG A 2 9.30 -34.00 -24.93
N LYS A 3 8.75 -34.62 -23.88
CA LYS A 3 8.35 -33.93 -22.62
C LYS A 3 9.54 -33.47 -21.75
N THR A 4 10.63 -34.23 -21.74
CA THR A 4 11.87 -33.85 -21.03
C THR A 4 12.60 -32.70 -21.71
N PHE A 5 12.46 -32.55 -23.03
CA PHE A 5 13.04 -31.44 -23.78
C PHE A 5 12.37 -30.09 -23.45
N TYR A 6 11.03 -30.07 -23.29
CA TYR A 6 10.32 -28.86 -22.83
C TYR A 6 10.68 -28.49 -21.39
N LEU A 7 10.89 -29.47 -20.51
CA LEU A 7 11.33 -29.22 -19.13
C LEU A 7 12.74 -28.62 -19.10
N PHE A 8 13.65 -29.13 -19.92
CA PHE A 8 15.02 -28.63 -20.04
C PHE A 8 15.07 -27.23 -20.69
N PHE A 9 14.23 -26.97 -21.70
CA PHE A 9 14.08 -25.67 -22.32
C PHE A 9 13.49 -24.63 -21.36
N CYS A 10 12.52 -25.02 -20.53
CA CYS A 10 11.99 -24.17 -19.45
C CYS A 10 13.07 -23.85 -18.40
N ILE A 11 13.91 -24.83 -18.02
CA ILE A 11 15.01 -24.63 -17.04
C ILE A 11 16.12 -23.72 -17.61
N MET A 12 16.42 -23.81 -18.91
CA MET A 12 17.37 -22.91 -19.57
C MET A 12 16.85 -21.48 -19.66
N ILE A 13 15.55 -21.26 -19.89
CA ILE A 13 14.94 -19.91 -19.85
C ILE A 13 15.03 -19.30 -18.43
N TYR A 14 14.95 -20.11 -17.38
CA TYR A 14 15.17 -19.65 -16.00
C TYR A 14 16.62 -19.23 -15.71
N SER A 15 17.59 -19.70 -16.51
CA SER A 15 19.02 -19.50 -16.23
C SER A 15 19.61 -18.22 -16.85
N PHE A 16 18.86 -17.54 -17.73
CA PHE A 16 19.40 -16.41 -18.53
C PHE A 16 19.03 -15.00 -18.04
N SER A 17 18.40 -14.86 -16.88
CA SER A 17 17.93 -13.55 -16.40
C SER A 17 18.30 -13.27 -14.95
N TRP A 18 19.56 -13.48 -14.58
CA TRP A 18 20.15 -12.77 -13.46
C TRP A 18 20.62 -11.40 -13.95
N SER A 19 19.64 -10.55 -14.30
CA SER A 19 19.89 -9.11 -14.51
C SER A 19 20.36 -8.49 -13.19
N GLN A 20 21.05 -7.36 -13.26
CA GLN A 20 21.65 -6.61 -12.14
C GLN A 20 20.57 -6.00 -11.20
N SER A 21 19.69 -6.85 -10.66
CA SER A 21 18.58 -6.40 -9.84
C SER A 21 19.03 -6.21 -8.39
N THR A 22 18.72 -5.05 -7.83
CA THR A 22 18.96 -4.79 -6.41
C THR A 22 17.82 -5.37 -5.59
N PHE A 23 18.14 -5.97 -4.45
CA PHE A 23 17.16 -6.43 -3.47
C PHE A 23 17.31 -5.64 -2.18
N THR A 24 16.19 -5.22 -1.63
CA THR A 24 16.14 -4.50 -0.36
C THR A 24 15.01 -5.06 0.49
N SER A 25 15.20 -5.19 1.79
CA SER A 25 14.13 -5.62 2.71
C SER A 25 14.05 -4.76 3.96
N GLY A 26 12.87 -4.73 4.60
CA GLY A 26 12.67 -3.90 5.79
C GLY A 26 11.32 -4.07 6.49
N LEU A 27 11.06 -3.23 7.49
CA LEU A 27 9.79 -3.11 8.22
C LEU A 27 8.99 -1.88 7.79
N LEU A 28 7.66 -2.06 7.76
CA LEU A 28 6.69 -1.04 7.40
C LEU A 28 5.51 -1.01 8.39
N PRO A 29 5.73 -0.64 9.67
CA PRO A 29 4.63 -0.45 10.61
C PRO A 29 3.78 0.77 10.20
N ARG A 30 2.47 0.62 10.28
CA ARG A 30 1.49 1.67 9.97
C ARG A 30 0.38 1.72 11.02
N ILE A 31 0.02 2.92 11.43
CA ILE A 31 -1.18 3.19 12.24
C ILE A 31 -2.12 4.09 11.44
N ARG A 32 -3.40 3.76 11.41
CA ARG A 32 -4.47 4.54 10.77
C ARG A 32 -5.58 4.79 11.76
N ILE A 33 -5.76 6.05 12.14
CA ILE A 33 -6.84 6.48 13.02
C ILE A 33 -7.86 7.24 12.20
N SER A 34 -9.13 6.92 12.38
CA SER A 34 -10.18 7.56 11.61
C SER A 34 -11.37 7.97 12.46
N SER A 35 -11.88 9.18 12.24
CA SER A 35 -12.98 9.77 13.00
C SER A 35 -14.16 10.01 12.08
N LYS A 36 -15.33 9.46 12.42
CA LYS A 36 -16.57 9.74 11.71
C LYS A 36 -17.14 11.07 12.21
N LEU A 37 -17.01 12.12 11.40
CA LEU A 37 -17.48 13.47 11.74
C LEU A 37 -18.98 13.61 11.51
N THR A 38 -19.47 13.13 10.36
CA THR A 38 -20.89 13.08 9.99
C THR A 38 -21.23 11.73 9.35
N ASN A 39 -22.45 11.54 8.88
CA ASN A 39 -22.81 10.33 8.12
C ASN A 39 -22.13 10.24 6.75
N THR A 40 -21.65 11.38 6.21
CA THR A 40 -21.03 11.48 4.90
C THR A 40 -19.53 11.81 4.96
N ILE A 41 -19.04 12.37 6.06
CA ILE A 41 -17.66 12.85 6.19
C ILE A 41 -16.92 12.04 7.26
N LYS A 42 -15.72 11.57 6.88
CA LYS A 42 -14.78 10.87 7.75
C LYS A 42 -13.41 11.54 7.65
N TRP A 43 -12.77 11.77 8.78
CA TRP A 43 -11.39 12.24 8.84
C TRP A 43 -10.45 11.04 9.07
N VAL A 44 -9.36 10.94 8.32
CA VAL A 44 -8.44 9.80 8.38
C VAL A 44 -7.01 10.31 8.54
N ASN A 45 -6.42 10.06 9.70
CA ASN A 45 -5.01 10.31 9.94
C ASN A 45 -4.23 8.99 9.87
N GLY A 46 -3.00 9.05 9.40
CA GLY A 46 -2.14 7.87 9.36
C GLY A 46 -0.69 8.21 9.54
N ILE A 47 0.04 7.34 10.23
CA ILE A 47 1.48 7.39 10.37
C ILE A 47 2.06 6.07 9.87
N GLU A 48 3.13 6.13 9.08
CA GLU A 48 3.86 4.99 8.54
C GLU A 48 5.35 5.24 8.75
N SER A 49 6.06 4.25 9.29
CA SER A 49 7.52 4.31 9.43
C SER A 49 8.17 3.23 8.56
N ARG A 50 9.38 3.50 8.08
CA ARG A 50 10.17 2.58 7.24
C ARG A 50 11.54 2.35 7.86
N GLN A 51 11.89 1.09 8.03
CA GLN A 51 13.18 0.66 8.57
C GLN A 51 13.77 -0.40 7.65
N LEU A 52 15.02 -0.26 7.24
CA LEU A 52 15.70 -1.16 6.32
C LEU A 52 16.51 -2.21 7.09
N PHE A 53 16.40 -3.48 6.68
CA PHE A 53 17.14 -4.60 7.23
C PHE A 53 18.35 -5.01 6.40
N THR A 54 18.18 -4.98 5.09
CA THR A 54 19.23 -5.41 4.17
C THR A 54 19.16 -4.50 2.97
N ASP A 55 20.28 -3.87 2.68
CA ASP A 55 20.53 -3.16 1.46
C ASP A 55 21.84 -3.70 0.88
N ASN A 56 21.79 -4.28 -0.31
CA ASN A 56 22.98 -4.81 -0.99
C ASN A 56 24.07 -3.74 -1.22
N THR A 57 23.79 -2.47 -0.95
CA THR A 57 24.71 -1.33 -1.08
C THR A 57 25.36 -0.87 0.22
N LYS A 58 24.90 -1.32 1.40
CA LYS A 58 25.42 -0.85 2.71
C LYS A 58 25.74 -2.00 3.68
N LYS A 59 26.80 -1.81 4.48
CA LYS A 59 27.38 -2.82 5.38
C LYS A 59 26.60 -3.03 6.69
N ASN A 60 25.66 -2.13 7.03
CA ASN A 60 24.88 -2.20 8.26
C ASN A 60 23.42 -2.57 7.99
N SER A 61 22.85 -3.43 8.84
CA SER A 61 21.61 -4.16 8.59
C SER A 61 20.38 -3.63 9.34
N PHE A 62 20.43 -2.41 9.88
CA PHE A 62 19.26 -1.78 10.49
C PHE A 62 19.35 -0.26 10.45
N ASP A 63 18.79 0.33 9.39
CA ASP A 63 18.79 1.79 9.20
C ASP A 63 17.34 2.30 9.19
N TYR A 64 17.05 3.31 10.01
CA TYR A 64 15.83 4.09 9.86
C TYR A 64 15.84 4.79 8.50
N PHE A 65 14.73 4.74 7.77
CA PHE A 65 14.65 5.29 6.42
C PHE A 65 13.79 6.55 6.35
N LEU A 66 12.50 6.47 6.68
CA LEU A 66 11.60 7.63 6.65
C LEU A 66 10.35 7.43 7.50
N THR A 67 9.67 8.53 7.78
CA THR A 67 8.34 8.55 8.38
C THR A 67 7.38 9.40 7.54
N ASP A 68 6.23 8.82 7.23
CA ASP A 68 5.11 9.48 6.55
C ASP A 68 4.00 9.78 7.56
N ILE A 69 3.55 11.02 7.62
CA ILE A 69 2.38 11.48 8.37
C ILE A 69 1.35 11.97 7.36
N SER A 70 0.13 11.46 7.45
CA SER A 70 -0.94 11.73 6.48
C SER A 70 -2.23 12.13 7.16
N SER A 71 -2.99 12.99 6.50
CA SER A 71 -4.27 13.48 6.95
C SER A 71 -5.20 13.66 5.74
N LEU A 72 -6.32 12.94 5.73
CA LEU A 72 -7.27 12.93 4.61
C LEU A 72 -8.70 13.14 5.08
N ALA A 73 -9.43 14.00 4.36
CA ALA A 73 -10.88 14.09 4.40
C ALA A 73 -11.48 13.10 3.41
N SER A 74 -12.39 12.24 3.87
CA SER A 74 -13.11 11.24 3.10
C SER A 74 -14.59 11.60 3.03
N PHE A 75 -15.08 11.88 1.83
CA PHE A 75 -16.46 12.18 1.52
C PHE A 75 -17.12 10.94 0.89
N LYS A 76 -18.18 10.43 1.51
CA LYS A 76 -19.04 9.39 0.94
C LYS A 76 -19.91 10.03 -0.14
N ILE A 77 -19.77 9.59 -1.37
CA ILE A 77 -20.51 10.12 -2.54
C ILE A 77 -21.58 9.16 -3.06
N GLY A 78 -21.55 7.89 -2.62
CA GLY A 78 -22.55 6.88 -2.95
C GLY A 78 -22.58 5.77 -1.90
N HIS A 79 -23.39 4.73 -2.10
CA HIS A 79 -23.47 3.61 -1.14
C HIS A 79 -22.12 2.90 -0.96
N ASN A 80 -21.37 2.76 -2.07
CA ASN A 80 -20.15 1.96 -2.17
C ASN A 80 -18.91 2.78 -2.53
N SER A 81 -19.02 4.11 -2.64
CA SER A 81 -17.97 4.98 -3.20
C SER A 81 -17.63 6.15 -2.29
N SER A 82 -16.35 6.53 -2.29
CA SER A 82 -15.85 7.70 -1.58
C SER A 82 -14.82 8.47 -2.40
N LEU A 83 -14.84 9.78 -2.22
CA LEU A 83 -13.81 10.70 -2.69
C LEU A 83 -13.01 11.18 -1.49
N ASN A 84 -11.69 11.18 -1.60
CA ASN A 84 -10.80 11.56 -0.52
C ASN A 84 -9.84 12.63 -1.02
N GLY A 85 -9.66 13.68 -0.24
CA GLY A 85 -8.67 14.73 -0.47
C GLY A 85 -7.83 14.88 0.77
N GLY A 86 -6.53 15.06 0.63
CA GLY A 86 -5.66 15.13 1.79
C GLY A 86 -4.22 15.49 1.48
N TYR A 87 -3.42 15.34 2.52
CA TYR A 87 -2.05 15.76 2.55
C TYR A 87 -1.17 14.75 3.27
N LEU A 88 0.08 14.65 2.85
CA LEU A 88 1.11 13.84 3.48
C LEU A 88 2.38 14.65 3.63
N LEU A 89 2.91 14.65 4.85
CA LEU A 89 4.26 15.09 5.19
C LEU A 89 5.16 13.87 5.27
N ARG A 90 6.25 13.89 4.54
CA ARG A 90 7.30 12.88 4.61
C ARG A 90 8.54 13.50 5.23
N ILE A 91 9.08 12.82 6.22
CA ILE A 91 10.33 13.18 6.90
C ILE A 91 11.32 12.05 6.57
N GLU A 92 12.35 12.39 5.80
CA GLU A 92 13.42 11.49 5.38
C GLU A 92 14.74 12.19 5.71
N ASP A 93 15.46 11.67 6.71
CA ASP A 93 16.61 12.33 7.34
C ASP A 93 16.31 13.80 7.71
N ASN A 94 16.97 14.75 7.05
CA ASN A 94 16.81 16.21 7.25
C ASN A 94 15.94 16.88 6.16
N GLN A 95 15.27 16.10 5.30
CA GLN A 95 14.40 16.63 4.25
C GLN A 95 12.93 16.39 4.57
N VAL A 96 12.14 17.46 4.43
CA VAL A 96 10.69 17.39 4.50
C VAL A 96 10.14 17.49 3.09
N THR A 97 9.34 16.50 2.72
CA THR A 97 8.66 16.43 1.44
C THR A 97 7.16 16.55 1.65
N HIS A 98 6.52 17.34 0.81
CA HIS A 98 5.10 17.69 0.89
C HIS A 98 4.34 16.97 -0.21
N ARG A 99 3.16 16.44 0.09
CA ARG A 99 2.37 15.70 -0.91
C ARG A 99 0.88 15.96 -0.79
N THR A 100 0.28 16.41 -1.87
CA THR A 100 -1.17 16.51 -2.02
C THR A 100 -1.72 15.22 -2.60
N ILE A 101 -2.87 14.76 -2.10
CA ILE A 101 -3.45 13.47 -2.45
C ILE A 101 -4.92 13.67 -2.82
N GLN A 102 -5.31 13.16 -3.98
CA GLN A 102 -6.72 12.97 -4.35
C GLN A 102 -6.95 11.49 -4.62
N GLN A 103 -8.02 10.93 -4.06
CA GLN A 103 -8.29 9.50 -4.14
C GLN A 103 -9.78 9.22 -4.33
N TYR A 104 -10.10 8.45 -5.35
CA TYR A 104 -11.39 7.83 -5.53
C TYR A 104 -11.33 6.35 -5.10
N SER A 105 -12.33 5.87 -4.39
CA SER A 105 -12.43 4.46 -3.99
C SER A 105 -13.86 3.97 -4.19
N PHE A 106 -14.00 2.75 -4.69
CA PHE A 106 -15.27 2.04 -4.73
C PHE A 106 -15.08 0.60 -4.25
N VAL A 107 -16.05 0.09 -3.49
CA VAL A 107 -15.99 -1.24 -2.89
C VAL A 107 -17.28 -1.98 -3.15
N TYR A 108 -17.19 -3.13 -3.80
CA TYR A 108 -18.31 -4.04 -4.02
C TYR A 108 -18.16 -5.29 -3.15
N SER A 109 -19.28 -5.86 -2.71
CA SER A 109 -19.30 -7.10 -1.93
C SER A 109 -20.14 -8.13 -2.68
N TYR A 110 -19.58 -9.33 -2.87
CA TYR A 110 -20.25 -10.48 -3.47
C TYR A 110 -20.10 -11.68 -2.54
N HIS A 111 -21.19 -12.09 -1.88
CA HIS A 111 -21.16 -13.08 -0.81
C HIS A 111 -20.08 -12.74 0.23
N ALA A 112 -19.23 -13.70 0.58
CA ALA A 112 -18.11 -13.53 1.49
C ALA A 112 -16.96 -12.68 0.92
N ILE A 113 -16.94 -12.33 -0.37
CA ILE A 113 -15.79 -11.66 -1.00
C ILE A 113 -16.06 -10.16 -1.14
N ARG A 114 -15.13 -9.33 -0.67
CA ARG A 114 -15.17 -7.88 -0.85
C ARG A 114 -14.07 -7.47 -1.83
N VAL A 115 -14.47 -6.76 -2.89
CA VAL A 115 -13.59 -6.26 -3.94
C VAL A 115 -13.53 -4.73 -3.84
N GLY A 116 -12.35 -4.20 -3.56
CA GLY A 116 -12.11 -2.76 -3.45
C GLY A 116 -11.20 -2.28 -4.57
N HIS A 117 -11.62 -1.22 -5.26
CA HIS A 117 -10.83 -0.51 -6.25
C HIS A 117 -10.51 0.88 -5.74
N ARG A 118 -9.30 1.35 -6.00
CA ARG A 118 -8.82 2.66 -5.59
C ARG A 118 -7.95 3.28 -6.66
N PHE A 119 -8.29 4.51 -7.01
CA PHE A 119 -7.51 5.37 -7.90
C PHE A 119 -6.97 6.53 -7.07
N VAL A 120 -5.67 6.77 -7.12
CA VAL A 120 -5.02 7.87 -6.41
C VAL A 120 -4.20 8.67 -7.39
N THR A 121 -4.36 9.98 -7.35
CA THR A 121 -3.40 10.92 -7.93
C THR A 121 -2.73 11.67 -6.80
N ASP A 122 -1.41 11.85 -6.89
CA ASP A 122 -0.69 12.65 -5.93
C ASP A 122 0.41 13.48 -6.60
N GLN A 123 0.63 14.67 -6.04
CA GLN A 123 1.72 15.57 -6.43
C GLN A 123 2.65 15.72 -5.23
N THR A 124 3.93 15.48 -5.45
CA THR A 124 4.97 15.55 -4.42
C THR A 124 5.90 16.72 -4.71
N PHE A 125 6.11 17.56 -3.71
CA PHE A 125 6.94 18.76 -3.76
C PHE A 125 8.08 18.62 -2.74
N SER A 126 9.30 18.90 -3.18
CA SER A 126 10.50 18.92 -2.36
C SER A 126 11.31 20.17 -2.70
N THR A 127 12.17 20.62 -1.78
CA THR A 127 13.07 21.75 -2.00
C THR A 127 14.24 21.39 -2.93
N THR A 128 14.57 20.11 -3.06
CA THR A 128 15.77 19.62 -3.74
C THR A 128 15.50 19.00 -5.12
N THR A 129 14.25 18.68 -5.43
CA THR A 129 13.89 17.97 -6.67
C THR A 129 12.65 18.56 -7.31
N LEU A 130 12.55 18.42 -8.64
CA LEU A 130 11.37 18.82 -9.39
C LEU A 130 10.11 18.08 -8.90
N PRO A 131 8.92 18.69 -9.02
CA PRO A 131 7.67 18.06 -8.64
C PRO A 131 7.50 16.67 -9.27
N LYS A 132 7.08 15.71 -8.46
CA LYS A 132 6.79 14.34 -8.90
C LYS A 132 5.29 14.12 -8.94
N TYR A 133 4.80 13.68 -10.08
CA TYR A 133 3.39 13.35 -10.31
C TYR A 133 3.21 11.84 -10.31
N ARG A 134 2.17 11.35 -9.63
CA ARG A 134 1.88 9.92 -9.58
C ARG A 134 0.42 9.61 -9.81
N GLY A 135 0.19 8.54 -10.55
CA GLY A 135 -1.09 7.88 -10.69
C GLY A 135 -0.99 6.46 -10.14
N ARG A 136 -1.92 6.06 -9.29
CA ARG A 136 -1.93 4.74 -8.67
C ARG A 136 -3.29 4.10 -8.84
N TYR A 137 -3.28 2.85 -9.27
CA TYR A 137 -4.45 1.98 -9.22
C TYR A 137 -4.18 0.81 -8.29
N ARG A 138 -5.12 0.51 -7.38
CA ARG A 138 -5.06 -0.65 -6.50
C ARG A 138 -6.38 -1.41 -6.57
N VAL A 139 -6.29 -2.72 -6.73
CA VAL A 139 -7.38 -3.66 -6.52
C VAL A 139 -7.10 -4.47 -5.24
N THR A 140 -8.14 -4.74 -4.47
CA THR A 140 -8.06 -5.43 -3.17
C THR A 140 -9.17 -6.46 -3.10
N LEU A 141 -8.83 -7.69 -2.73
CA LEU A 141 -9.76 -8.76 -2.40
C LEU A 141 -9.66 -9.03 -0.90
N GLU A 142 -10.78 -9.05 -0.19
CA GLU A 142 -10.87 -9.42 1.23
C GLU A 142 -11.89 -10.56 1.37
N LYS A 143 -11.53 -11.61 2.12
CA LYS A 143 -12.41 -12.76 2.39
C LYS A 143 -12.31 -13.18 3.86
N PRO A 144 -13.42 -13.27 4.61
CA PRO A 144 -13.44 -13.84 5.96
C PRO A 144 -13.00 -15.30 5.91
N LEU A 145 -12.36 -15.78 6.98
CA LEU A 145 -12.04 -17.20 7.07
C LEU A 145 -13.26 -18.04 7.44
N ASN A 146 -14.27 -17.44 8.10
CA ASN A 146 -15.48 -18.12 8.54
C ASN A 146 -16.75 -17.31 8.22
N GLY A 147 -17.66 -17.90 7.41
CA GLY A 147 -18.96 -17.30 7.09
C GLY A 147 -18.91 -16.24 5.99
N ASP A 148 -19.93 -15.37 5.95
CA ASP A 148 -20.21 -14.50 4.80
C ASP A 148 -19.78 -13.03 4.98
N LYS A 149 -19.30 -12.67 6.18
CA LYS A 149 -18.83 -11.31 6.48
C LYS A 149 -17.74 -11.38 7.53
N ILE A 150 -16.82 -10.41 7.52
CA ILE A 150 -15.79 -10.27 8.55
C ILE A 150 -16.48 -9.82 9.84
N ASN A 151 -16.54 -10.70 10.83
CA ASN A 151 -17.12 -10.43 12.15
C ASN A 151 -16.03 -10.01 13.16
N PRO A 152 -16.42 -9.34 14.26
CA PRO A 152 -15.54 -9.22 15.42
C PRO A 152 -14.98 -10.57 15.90
N ASN A 153 -13.74 -10.56 16.33
CA ASN A 153 -12.94 -11.72 16.75
C ASN A 153 -12.73 -12.76 15.64
N GLU A 154 -12.57 -12.31 14.39
CA GLU A 154 -12.40 -13.19 13.24
C GLU A 154 -11.17 -12.83 12.42
N PHE A 155 -10.52 -13.87 11.88
CA PHE A 155 -9.48 -13.74 10.89
C PHE A 155 -10.05 -13.60 9.47
N TYR A 156 -9.35 -12.87 8.62
CA TYR A 156 -9.65 -12.76 7.20
C TYR A 156 -8.36 -12.68 6.38
N ILE A 157 -8.43 -13.12 5.13
CA ILE A 157 -7.33 -12.95 4.18
C ILE A 157 -7.61 -11.72 3.33
N LYS A 158 -6.54 -11.00 3.01
CA LYS A 158 -6.58 -9.87 2.10
C LYS A 158 -5.45 -9.95 1.09
N LEU A 159 -5.78 -9.82 -0.18
CA LEU A 159 -4.82 -9.75 -1.27
C LEU A 159 -4.99 -8.44 -2.00
N SER A 160 -3.91 -7.66 -2.12
CA SER A 160 -3.90 -6.44 -2.91
C SER A 160 -2.89 -6.52 -4.03
N ASN A 161 -3.25 -5.95 -5.18
CA ASN A 161 -2.32 -5.68 -6.27
C ASN A 161 -2.38 -4.19 -6.61
N GLU A 162 -1.22 -3.58 -6.83
CA GLU A 162 -1.09 -2.14 -7.09
C GLU A 162 -0.14 -1.86 -8.25
N TYR A 163 -0.56 -0.91 -9.08
CA TYR A 163 0.20 -0.32 -10.17
C TYR A 163 0.40 1.15 -9.86
N LEU A 164 1.65 1.59 -9.82
CA LEU A 164 2.03 2.96 -9.54
C LEU A 164 2.83 3.51 -10.70
N PHE A 165 2.25 4.47 -11.42
CA PHE A 165 2.92 5.26 -12.43
C PHE A 165 3.51 6.49 -11.76
N SER A 166 4.73 6.84 -12.13
CA SER A 166 5.37 8.05 -11.62
C SER A 166 6.13 8.80 -12.70
N TYR A 167 5.94 10.10 -12.73
CA TYR A 167 6.59 11.00 -13.67
C TYR A 167 7.31 12.10 -12.90
N GLN A 168 8.60 12.25 -13.16
CA GLN A 168 9.44 13.29 -12.56
C GLN A 168 10.63 13.56 -13.49
N ASP A 169 10.95 14.83 -13.72
CA ASP A 169 12.14 15.22 -14.49
C ASP A 169 12.23 14.51 -15.86
N SER A 170 11.12 14.52 -16.61
CA SER A 170 10.99 13.86 -17.92
C SER A 170 11.20 12.34 -17.92
N LYS A 171 11.20 11.70 -16.75
CA LYS A 171 11.36 10.24 -16.59
C LYS A 171 10.08 9.61 -16.09
N LEU A 172 9.61 8.58 -16.80
CA LEU A 172 8.45 7.77 -16.44
C LEU A 172 8.87 6.44 -15.82
N ASP A 173 8.43 6.16 -14.60
CA ASP A 173 8.68 4.88 -13.93
C ASP A 173 7.37 4.19 -13.54
N ILE A 174 7.42 2.86 -13.48
CA ILE A 174 6.31 2.01 -13.02
C ILE A 174 6.79 1.16 -11.85
N GLU A 175 5.98 1.11 -10.79
CA GLU A 175 6.13 0.20 -9.68
C GLU A 175 4.91 -0.74 -9.60
N LEU A 176 5.19 -2.04 -9.55
CA LEU A 176 4.21 -3.10 -9.37
C LEU A 176 4.32 -3.62 -7.95
N ARG A 177 3.18 -3.88 -7.29
CA ARG A 177 3.18 -4.38 -5.91
C ARG A 177 2.17 -5.49 -5.69
N VAL A 178 2.56 -6.45 -4.87
CA VAL A 178 1.71 -7.54 -4.40
C VAL A 178 1.74 -7.54 -2.88
N LEU A 179 0.56 -7.46 -2.26
CA LEU A 179 0.42 -7.34 -0.82
C LEU A 179 -0.59 -8.35 -0.25
N PRO A 180 -0.16 -9.58 0.08
CA PRO A 180 -0.93 -10.52 0.87
C PRO A 180 -0.84 -10.18 2.36
N PHE A 181 -1.99 -10.19 3.02
CA PHE A 181 -2.15 -9.91 4.44
C PHE A 181 -3.06 -10.95 5.09
N LEU A 182 -2.71 -11.32 6.32
CA LEU A 182 -3.62 -11.92 7.28
C LEU A 182 -4.13 -10.80 8.20
N GLY A 183 -5.45 -10.61 8.20
CA GLY A 183 -6.13 -9.63 9.04
C GLY A 183 -6.85 -10.29 10.20
N TYR A 184 -6.95 -9.58 11.31
CA TYR A 184 -7.77 -9.94 12.46
C TYR A 184 -8.64 -8.75 12.88
N GLU A 185 -9.96 -8.94 12.86
CA GLU A 185 -10.93 -7.94 13.27
C GLU A 185 -11.15 -8.06 14.78
N LEU A 186 -10.46 -7.26 15.59
CA LEU A 186 -10.56 -7.33 17.06
C LEU A 186 -11.97 -6.95 17.54
N ASN A 187 -12.54 -5.91 16.96
CA ASN A 187 -13.90 -5.45 17.22
C ASN A 187 -14.33 -4.44 16.15
N LEU A 188 -15.56 -3.92 16.23
CA LEU A 188 -16.11 -2.95 15.28
C LEU A 188 -15.30 -1.65 15.11
N LYS A 189 -14.32 -1.38 15.98
CA LYS A 189 -13.48 -0.18 15.93
C LYS A 189 -12.02 -0.48 15.64
N ASN A 190 -11.55 -1.72 15.83
CA ASN A 190 -10.15 -2.09 15.83
C ASN A 190 -9.91 -3.29 14.92
N LYS A 191 -8.90 -3.19 14.07
CA LYS A 191 -8.39 -4.34 13.34
C LYS A 191 -6.89 -4.22 13.11
N ILE A 192 -6.24 -5.37 12.99
CA ILE A 192 -4.82 -5.49 12.70
C ILE A 192 -4.66 -6.28 11.40
N GLU A 193 -3.71 -5.89 10.56
CA GLU A 193 -3.33 -6.63 9.35
C GLU A 193 -1.81 -6.81 9.34
N ALA A 194 -1.32 -8.05 9.26
CA ALA A 194 0.10 -8.37 9.16
C ALA A 194 0.38 -9.16 7.88
N GLY A 195 1.51 -8.89 7.22
CA GLY A 195 1.81 -9.51 5.94
C GLY A 195 3.05 -8.94 5.27
N ILE A 196 3.17 -9.19 3.97
CA ILE A 196 4.29 -8.72 3.15
C ILE A 196 3.82 -7.76 2.07
N ASP A 197 4.70 -6.84 1.69
CA ASP A 197 4.51 -5.91 0.59
C ASP A 197 5.74 -5.99 -0.31
N TYR A 198 5.61 -6.79 -1.36
CA TYR A 198 6.64 -6.96 -2.37
C TYR A 198 6.43 -5.93 -3.48
N ARG A 199 7.52 -5.26 -3.87
CA ARG A 199 7.54 -4.20 -4.87
C ARG A 199 8.60 -4.48 -5.90
N LEU A 200 8.22 -4.35 -7.17
CA LEU A 200 9.10 -4.32 -8.31
C LEU A 200 9.02 -2.93 -8.92
N SER A 201 10.11 -2.18 -8.90
CA SER A 201 10.18 -0.79 -9.36
C SER A 201 11.31 -0.60 -10.36
N LYS A 202 11.38 0.58 -10.97
CA LYS A 202 12.55 1.06 -11.74
C LYS A 202 12.85 0.34 -13.05
N PHE A 203 12.01 -0.57 -13.52
CA PHE A 203 12.31 -1.45 -14.66
C PHE A 203 12.09 -0.83 -16.06
N ILE A 204 11.68 0.45 -16.16
CA ILE A 204 11.56 1.15 -17.46
C ILE A 204 12.84 1.91 -17.80
N ASN A 205 13.35 2.73 -16.87
CA ASN A 205 14.48 3.63 -17.12
C ASN A 205 15.78 3.19 -16.43
N SER A 206 15.78 2.06 -15.73
CA SER A 206 16.93 1.59 -14.94
C SER A 206 16.83 0.09 -14.65
N ASP A 207 17.82 -0.45 -13.95
CA ASP A 207 17.77 -1.84 -13.51
C ASP A 207 16.60 -2.08 -12.54
N PRO A 208 15.88 -3.21 -12.67
CA PRO A 208 14.79 -3.54 -11.78
C PRO A 208 15.23 -3.55 -10.32
N LYS A 209 14.46 -2.87 -9.47
CA LYS A 209 14.65 -2.89 -8.02
C LYS A 209 13.54 -3.68 -7.34
N ASN A 210 13.95 -4.71 -6.62
CA ASN A 210 13.10 -5.55 -5.79
C ASN A 210 13.11 -5.02 -4.35
N THR A 211 11.93 -4.89 -3.74
CA THR A 211 11.84 -4.50 -2.33
C THR A 211 10.78 -5.32 -1.61
N LEU A 212 11.15 -5.90 -0.46
CA LEU A 212 10.26 -6.69 0.38
C LEU A 212 10.07 -6.05 1.75
N TRP A 213 8.84 -5.63 2.06
CA TRP A 213 8.51 -5.06 3.35
C TRP A 213 7.69 -6.02 4.19
N PHE A 214 8.12 -6.30 5.42
CA PHE A 214 7.26 -6.87 6.46
C PHE A 214 6.39 -5.76 7.04
N THR A 215 5.08 -5.92 6.96
CA THR A 215 4.14 -4.84 7.21
C THR A 215 3.19 -5.23 8.32
N ILE A 216 3.00 -4.33 9.28
CA ILE A 216 1.99 -4.43 10.33
C ILE A 216 1.14 -3.17 10.26
N ASN A 217 -0.17 -3.31 10.09
CA ASN A 217 -1.11 -2.20 10.06
C ASN A 217 -2.07 -2.31 11.23
N TRP A 218 -2.22 -1.25 12.01
CA TRP A 218 -3.29 -1.12 12.98
C TRP A 218 -4.28 -0.04 12.53
N PHE A 219 -5.55 -0.38 12.52
CA PHE A 219 -6.64 0.52 12.18
C PHE A 219 -7.54 0.75 13.38
N TYR A 220 -7.81 2.01 13.68
CA TYR A 220 -8.73 2.42 14.74
C TYR A 220 -9.80 3.39 14.21
N THR A 221 -11.05 3.18 14.59
CA THR A 221 -12.17 4.06 14.25
C THR A 221 -12.82 4.67 15.49
N ILE A 222 -12.78 5.99 15.58
CA ILE A 222 -13.49 6.81 16.55
C ILE A 222 -14.89 7.06 15.99
N GLN A 223 -15.90 6.65 16.75
CA GLN A 223 -17.31 6.94 16.46
C GLN A 223 -17.74 8.13 17.33
N ASN A 224 -18.23 9.21 16.70
CA ASN A 224 -18.88 10.29 17.44
C ASN A 224 -20.23 9.80 17.99
N LEU A 225 -20.44 9.97 19.30
CA LEU A 225 -21.65 9.56 20.03
C LEU A 225 -22.91 10.39 19.70
N LYS A 226 -22.80 11.43 18.86
CA LYS A 226 -23.90 12.39 18.61
C LYS A 226 -24.96 11.99 17.57
N ASN A 227 -24.83 10.84 16.90
CA ASN A 227 -25.83 10.34 15.93
C ASN A 227 -26.74 9.23 16.49
N LYS A 228 -26.92 9.17 17.81
CA LYS A 228 -28.07 8.49 18.43
C LYS A 228 -29.15 9.53 18.69
N LYS A 229 -29.94 9.84 17.67
CA LYS A 229 -31.28 10.41 17.81
C LYS A 229 -32.20 9.61 16.91
#